data_AF-A0A9D8PDQ4-F1
#
_entry.id   AF-A0A9D8PDQ4-F1
#
_cell.length_a   1.000
_cell.length_b   1.000
_cell.length_c   1.000
_cell.angle_alpha   90.00
_cell.angle_beta   90.00
_cell.angle_gamma   90.00
#
_symmetry.space_group_name_H-M   'P 1'
#
loop_
_entity.id
_entity.type
_entity.pdbx_description
1 polymer ?
#
loop_
_entity_poly.entity_id
_entity_poly.type
_entity_poly.pdbx_seq_one_letter_code
_entity_poly.pdbx_strand_id
1 'polypeptide(L)'
;MTIHEPVDITAKDHGYFPKSFLWRGHRYNVDAVEQCWTVARRHWMGRIERHGFRVRTRHATYTLYHDISRNAWYMERNIGKR
;
A
#
# COMPACT_ATOMS: atom_id res chain seq x y z
N MET A 1 -9.55 -0.40 -14.76
CA MET A 1 -8.66 -1.55 -14.46
C MET A 1 -7.76 -1.13 -13.32
N THR A 2 -7.60 -1.98 -12.32
CA THR A 2 -6.73 -1.70 -11.17
C THR A 2 -5.36 -2.30 -11.40
N ILE A 3 -4.31 -1.51 -11.21
CA ILE A 3 -2.92 -1.99 -11.23
C ILE A 3 -2.28 -1.84 -9.85
N HIS A 4 -1.35 -2.75 -9.56
CA HIS A 4 -0.52 -2.71 -8.37
C HIS A 4 0.89 -2.29 -8.78
N GLU A 5 1.30 -1.09 -8.38
CA GLU A 5 2.64 -0.58 -8.64
C GLU A 5 3.52 -0.78 -7.40
N PRO A 6 4.78 -1.22 -7.53
CA PRO A 6 5.67 -1.37 -6.40
C PRO A 6 5.98 -0.01 -5.76
N VAL A 7 6.08 0.00 -4.44
CA VAL A 7 6.54 1.16 -3.66
C VAL A 7 7.51 0.69 -2.58
N ASP A 8 8.46 1.54 -2.22
CA ASP A 8 9.36 1.27 -1.10
C ASP A 8 8.92 2.05 0.11
N ILE A 9 8.61 1.37 1.22
CA ILE A 9 8.36 2.05 2.49
C ILE A 9 9.69 2.45 3.10
N THR A 10 9.92 3.75 3.24
CA THR A 10 11.18 4.32 3.73
C THR A 10 11.14 4.65 5.22
N ALA A 11 9.95 4.78 5.80
CA ALA A 11 9.76 4.93 7.23
C ALA A 11 8.42 4.35 7.67
N LYS A 12 8.37 3.83 8.89
CA LYS A 12 7.14 3.34 9.53
C LYS A 12 7.00 3.93 10.93
N ASP A 13 5.77 4.17 11.34
CA ASP A 13 5.43 4.38 12.75
C ASP A 13 5.04 3.04 13.40
N HIS A 14 5.45 2.87 14.65
CA HIS A 14 5.25 1.65 15.46
C HIS A 14 5.73 0.34 14.80
N GLY A 15 6.55 0.43 13.74
CA GLY A 15 7.09 -0.72 13.00
C GLY A 15 6.20 -1.27 11.88
N TYR A 16 4.95 -0.79 11.72
CA TYR A 16 4.01 -1.33 10.74
C TYR A 16 3.21 -0.29 9.95
N PHE A 17 2.86 0.87 10.54
CA PHE A 17 2.12 1.90 9.82
C PHE A 17 3.05 2.69 8.89
N PRO A 18 2.72 2.88 7.59
CA PRO A 18 3.57 3.62 6.68
C PRO A 18 3.63 5.10 7.05
N LYS A 19 4.84 5.64 7.19
CA LYS A 19 5.11 7.06 7.48
C LYS A 19 5.64 7.80 6.26
N SER A 20 6.44 7.14 5.43
CA SER A 20 6.81 7.65 4.12
C SER A 20 7.11 6.52 3.15
N PHE A 21 6.89 6.78 1.86
CA PHE A 21 7.17 5.82 0.80
C PHE A 21 7.79 6.50 -0.43
N LEU A 22 8.55 5.71 -1.19
CA LEU A 22 9.05 6.08 -2.51
C LEU A 22 8.20 5.41 -3.57
N TRP A 23 7.78 6.20 -4.56
CA TRP A 23 7.10 5.68 -5.73
C TRP A 23 7.62 6.42 -6.96
N ARG A 24 8.11 5.66 -7.95
CA ARG A 24 8.71 6.18 -9.19
C ARG A 24 9.76 7.28 -8.91
N GLY A 25 10.64 7.03 -7.94
CA GLY A 25 11.71 7.97 -7.54
C GLY A 25 11.26 9.18 -6.70
N HIS A 26 9.97 9.34 -6.44
CA HIS A 26 9.45 10.46 -5.66
C HIS A 26 9.10 10.03 -4.24
N ARG A 27 9.47 10.85 -3.26
CA ARG A 27 9.15 10.63 -1.85
C ARG A 27 7.81 11.25 -1.49
N TYR A 28 6.99 10.46 -0.80
CA TYR A 28 5.70 10.86 -0.28
C TYR A 28 5.72 10.70 1.24
N ASN A 29 5.43 11.77 1.96
CA ASN A 29 5.20 11.71 3.40
C ASN A 29 3.71 11.42 3.64
N VAL A 30 3.45 10.50 4.55
CA VAL A 30 2.09 10.15 4.99
C VAL A 30 1.73 11.09 6.11
N ASP A 31 0.71 11.91 5.90
CA ASP A 31 0.19 12.84 6.90
C ASP A 31 -0.78 12.12 7.85
N ALA A 32 -1.52 11.14 7.35
CA ALA A 32 -2.42 10.32 8.14
C ALA A 32 -2.65 8.95 7.50
N VAL A 33 -2.80 7.92 8.34
CA VAL A 33 -3.42 6.64 7.96
C VAL A 33 -4.90 6.73 8.29
N GLU A 34 -5.73 6.88 7.25
CA GLU A 34 -7.17 7.09 7.39
C GLU A 34 -7.94 5.78 7.62
N GLN A 35 -7.40 4.66 7.11
CA GLN A 35 -7.99 3.34 7.28
C GLN A 35 -6.91 2.25 7.23
N CYS A 36 -7.09 1.19 8.00
CA CYS A 36 -6.26 -0.02 7.96
C CYS A 36 -7.17 -1.26 7.97
N TRP A 37 -6.84 -2.26 7.17
CA TRP A 37 -7.60 -3.52 7.12
C TRP A 37 -6.71 -4.70 6.75
N THR A 38 -7.16 -5.90 7.07
CA THR A 38 -6.51 -7.15 6.65
C THR A 38 -7.31 -7.81 5.55
N VAL A 39 -6.64 -8.13 4.45
CA VAL A 39 -7.18 -8.98 3.38
C VAL A 39 -6.62 -10.37 3.58
N ALA A 40 -7.47 -11.30 4.01
CA ALA A 40 -7.17 -12.72 4.05
C ALA A 40 -8.06 -13.45 3.03
N ARG A 41 -7.46 -13.96 1.95
CA ARG A 41 -8.19 -14.79 0.97
C ARG A 41 -7.54 -16.15 0.84
N ARG A 42 -8.35 -17.21 0.91
CA ARG A 42 -7.95 -18.55 0.46
C ARG A 42 -7.99 -18.57 -1.06
N HIS A 43 -6.85 -18.85 -1.66
CA HIS A 43 -6.67 -19.06 -3.09
C HIS A 43 -6.22 -20.51 -3.32
N TRP A 44 -6.43 -21.07 -4.52
CA TRP A 44 -6.07 -22.45 -4.84
C TRP A 44 -4.56 -22.74 -4.71
N MET A 45 -3.72 -21.71 -4.80
CA MET A 45 -2.26 -21.75 -4.52
C MET A 45 -1.86 -21.27 -3.11
N GLY A 46 -2.79 -21.07 -2.17
CA GLY A 46 -2.47 -20.72 -0.77
C GLY A 46 -3.24 -19.53 -0.20
N ARG A 47 -2.88 -19.10 1.02
CA ARG A 47 -3.50 -17.95 1.70
C ARG A 47 -2.77 -16.67 1.30
N ILE A 48 -3.49 -15.74 0.68
CA ILE A 48 -3.01 -14.37 0.50
C ILE A 48 -3.35 -13.61 1.77
N GLU A 49 -2.33 -13.15 2.48
CA GLU A 49 -2.44 -12.24 3.61
C GLU A 49 -1.82 -10.90 3.22
N ARG A 50 -2.65 -9.85 3.20
CA ARG A 50 -2.20 -8.48 2.98
C ARG A 50 -2.73 -7.56 4.06
N HIS A 51 -1.92 -6.58 4.44
CA HIS A 51 -2.41 -5.41 5.18
C HIS A 51 -2.63 -4.27 4.19
N GLY A 52 -3.86 -3.76 4.14
CA GLY A 52 -4.24 -2.60 3.36
C GLY A 52 -4.26 -1.35 4.22
N PHE A 53 -3.79 -0.24 3.66
CA PHE A 53 -3.75 1.06 4.29
C PHE A 53 -4.26 2.12 3.32
N ARG A 54 -5.22 2.93 3.76
CA ARG A 54 -5.60 4.16 3.07
C ARG A 54 -4.82 5.30 3.70
N VAL A 55 -3.90 5.89 2.95
CA VAL A 55 -2.97 6.90 3.45
C VAL A 55 -3.24 8.23 2.77
N ARG A 56 -3.33 9.29 3.54
CA ARG A 56 -3.39 10.66 3.02
C ARG A 56 -1.99 11.26 3.03
N THR A 57 -1.67 11.94 1.95
CA THR A 57 -0.47 12.75 1.77
C THR A 57 -0.89 14.17 1.46
N ARG A 58 0.07 15.09 1.40
CA ARG A 58 -0.16 16.47 0.96
C ARG A 58 -0.88 16.57 -0.40
N HIS A 59 -0.65 15.62 -1.30
CA HIS A 59 -1.09 15.72 -2.69
C HIS A 59 -2.37 14.92 -2.99
N ALA A 60 -2.53 13.78 -2.35
CA ALA A 60 -3.64 12.86 -2.60
C ALA A 60 -3.75 11.78 -1.52
N THR A 61 -4.83 11.02 -1.59
CA THR A 61 -5.00 9.77 -0.85
C THR A 61 -4.64 8.58 -1.73
N TYR A 62 -3.90 7.63 -1.16
CA TYR A 62 -3.46 6.41 -1.83
C TYR A 62 -3.89 5.19 -1.03
N THR A 63 -4.06 4.07 -1.72
CA THR A 63 -4.22 2.76 -1.08
C THR A 63 -2.93 1.98 -1.24
N LEU A 64 -2.31 1.63 -0.12
CA LEU A 64 -1.11 0.80 -0.06
C LEU A 64 -1.47 -0.60 0.45
N TYR A 65 -0.79 -1.61 -0.07
CA TYR A 65 -0.86 -2.99 0.42
C TYR A 65 0.53 -3.49 0.77
N HIS A 66 0.67 -4.06 1.96
CA HIS A 66 1.81 -4.90 2.32
C HIS A 66 1.42 -6.36 2.09
N ASP A 67 2.06 -6.99 1.12
CA ASP A 67 1.98 -8.44 0.91
C ASP A 67 2.91 -9.14 1.88
N ILE A 68 2.34 -9.83 2.87
CA ILE A 68 3.08 -10.44 3.97
C ILE A 68 3.92 -11.61 3.49
N SER A 69 3.39 -12.39 2.55
CA SER A 69 4.09 -13.56 2.01
C SER A 69 5.36 -13.19 1.24
N ARG A 70 5.34 -12.04 0.56
CA ARG A 70 6.46 -11.54 -0.25
C ARG A 70 7.28 -10.47 0.46
N ASN A 71 6.84 -10.06 1.64
CA ASN A 71 7.33 -8.88 2.34
C ASN A 71 7.50 -7.66 1.40
N ALA A 72 6.51 -7.42 0.54
CA ALA A 72 6.58 -6.41 -0.52
C ALA A 72 5.42 -5.42 -0.42
N TRP A 73 5.66 -4.17 -0.82
CA TRP A 73 4.66 -3.11 -0.77
C TRP A 73 4.22 -2.68 -2.17
N TYR A 74 2.93 -2.42 -2.30
CA TYR A 74 2.32 -2.00 -3.55
C TYR A 74 1.33 -0.88 -3.32
N MET A 75 1.21 0.03 -4.28
CA MET A 75 0.15 1.02 -4.37
C MET A 75 -0.91 0.55 -5.37
N GLU A 76 -2.17 0.66 -4.99
CA GLU A 76 -3.30 0.47 -5.89
C GLU A 76 -3.54 1.74 -6.72
N ARG A 77 -3.61 1.59 -8.04
CA ARG A 77 -4.05 2.66 -8.94
C ARG A 77 -5.18 2.21 -9.83
N ASN A 78 -6.22 3.04 -9.85
CA ASN A 78 -7.29 2.94 -10.83
C ASN A 78 -6.86 3.66 -12.10
N ILE A 79 -6.66 2.89 -13.17
CA ILE A 79 -6.56 3.44 -14.52
C ILE A 79 -7.96 3.38 -15.11
N GLY A 80 -8.60 4.54 -15.28
CA GLY A 80 -9.86 4.65 -16.01
C GLY A 80 -9.67 4.15 -17.45
N LYS A 81 -10.70 3.49 -18.01
CA LYS A 81 -10.84 3.48 -19.47
C LYS A 81 -11.14 4.93 -19.85
N ARG A 82 -10.22 5.58 -20.56
CA ARG A 82 -10.44 6.90 -21.14
C ARG A 82 -11.69 6.90 -22.01
#